data_AF-Q2J5R2-F1
#
_entry.id   AF-Q2J5R2-F1
#
_cell.length_a   1.000
_cell.length_b   1.000
_cell.length_c   1.000
_cell.angle_alpha   90.00
_cell.angle_beta   90.00
_cell.angle_gamma   90.00
#
_symmetry.space_group_name_H-M   'P 1'
#
loop_
_entity.id
_entity.type
_entity.pdbx_description
1 polymer ?
#
loop_
_entity_poly.entity_id
_entity_poly.type
_entity_poly.pdbx_seq_one_letter_code
_entity_poly.pdbx_strand_id
1 'polypeptide(L)'
;MPDAMCSPGVVPIVLVHARALLASTPEGRAAYLDADFRNPEGILEPEQLRETLDLGRPMAVSLIAIVQFITDDAIVQDIIDRLMRPLPAGSILALSTATADSAPEEARAGEAAYNANGIPLIARDKSTVERFFDGLELLDPGVVLVHHWHPDEEAAALDDAHVYMYGGIARKP
;
A
#
# COMPACT_ATOMS: atom_id res chain seq x y z
N MET A 1 14.23 31.76 1.15
CA MET A 1 13.93 30.56 0.36
C MET A 1 15.24 29.84 0.13
N PRO A 2 15.44 28.63 0.64
CA PRO A 2 16.47 27.74 0.13
C PRO A 2 15.85 26.66 -0.75
N ASP A 3 16.57 26.36 -1.82
CA ASP A 3 16.22 25.50 -2.93
C ASP A 3 15.89 24.07 -2.51
N ALA A 4 14.69 23.61 -2.85
CA ALA A 4 14.32 22.20 -2.84
C ALA A 4 15.07 21.52 -3.99
N MET A 5 16.13 20.81 -3.64
CA MET A 5 16.92 19.97 -4.52
C MET A 5 16.05 18.80 -4.98
N CYS A 6 15.37 18.97 -6.12
CA CYS A 6 14.62 17.92 -6.80
C CYS A 6 15.57 16.77 -7.14
N SER A 7 15.30 15.59 -6.58
CA SER A 7 15.88 14.34 -7.06
C SER A 7 15.35 14.08 -8.49
N PRO A 8 16.20 13.87 -9.49
CA PRO A 8 15.76 13.67 -10.86
C PRO A 8 15.21 12.26 -11.02
N GLY A 9 13.89 12.11 -11.11
CA GLY A 9 13.28 10.82 -11.45
C GLY A 9 11.79 10.65 -11.18
N VAL A 10 11.20 11.46 -10.30
CA VAL A 10 9.74 11.41 -10.04
C VAL A 10 9.15 12.77 -10.38
N VAL A 11 8.63 12.90 -11.59
CA VAL A 11 7.81 14.07 -11.96
C VAL A 11 6.58 14.07 -11.03
N PRO A 12 6.19 15.18 -10.37
CA PRO A 12 5.07 15.18 -9.42
C PRO A 12 3.73 15.23 -10.16
N ILE A 13 3.53 14.29 -11.09
CA ILE A 13 2.28 14.06 -11.82
C ILE A 13 1.13 13.81 -10.85
N VAL A 14 1.42 13.12 -9.74
CA VAL A 14 0.45 12.90 -8.67
C VAL A 14 0.01 14.22 -8.05
N LEU A 15 0.92 15.14 -7.71
CA LEU A 15 0.54 16.44 -7.15
C LEU A 15 -0.33 17.27 -8.12
N VAL A 16 -0.03 17.22 -9.42
CA VAL A 16 -0.80 17.92 -10.45
C VAL A 16 -2.21 17.36 -10.54
N HIS A 17 -2.39 16.04 -10.49
CA HIS A 17 -3.71 15.40 -10.53
C HIS A 17 -4.44 15.40 -9.18
N ALA A 18 -3.72 15.34 -8.06
CA ALA A 18 -4.27 15.33 -6.72
C ALA A 18 -5.06 16.62 -6.46
N ARG A 19 -4.59 17.77 -6.93
CA ARG A 19 -5.38 19.02 -6.85
C ARG A 19 -6.73 18.95 -7.56
N ALA A 20 -6.87 18.10 -8.58
CA ALA A 20 -8.16 17.86 -9.25
C ALA A 20 -8.98 16.75 -8.57
N LEU A 21 -8.34 15.77 -7.94
CA LEU A 21 -8.99 14.60 -7.30
C LEU A 21 -9.36 14.81 -5.83
N LEU A 22 -8.71 15.74 -5.12
CA LEU A 22 -8.98 16.04 -3.71
C LEU A 22 -10.19 16.98 -3.53
N ALA A 23 -11.09 17.04 -4.50
CA ALA A 23 -12.38 17.71 -4.34
C ALA A 23 -13.22 16.90 -3.35
N SER A 24 -13.13 17.25 -2.06
CA SER A 24 -13.95 16.69 -0.99
C SER A 24 -15.36 17.28 -1.03
N THR A 25 -16.32 16.57 -0.41
CA THR A 25 -17.61 17.15 -0.05
C THR A 25 -17.45 18.21 1.06
N PRO A 26 -18.43 19.11 1.26
CA PRO A 26 -18.40 20.10 2.34
C PRO A 26 -18.25 19.50 3.74
N GLU A 27 -18.74 18.28 3.95
CA GLU A 27 -18.70 17.57 5.23
C GLU A 27 -17.40 16.77 5.43
N GLY A 28 -16.70 16.45 4.34
CA GLY A 28 -15.47 15.66 4.34
C GLY A 28 -14.19 16.52 4.36
N ARG A 29 -13.05 15.87 4.53
CA ARG A 29 -11.72 16.47 4.36
C ARG A 29 -10.83 15.55 3.56
N ALA A 30 -10.01 16.12 2.69
CA ALA A 30 -8.99 15.40 1.94
C ALA A 30 -7.73 16.26 1.87
N ALA A 31 -6.57 15.62 2.01
CA ALA A 31 -5.28 16.27 1.91
C ALA A 31 -4.32 15.38 1.12
N TYR A 32 -3.34 16.02 0.49
CA TYR A 32 -2.22 15.34 -0.15
C TYR A 32 -0.93 15.78 0.52
N LEU A 33 -0.10 14.80 0.79
CA LEU A 33 1.22 14.97 1.35
C LEU A 33 2.23 14.35 0.38
N ASP A 34 3.22 15.14 -0.02
CA ASP A 34 4.36 14.64 -0.79
C ASP A 34 5.39 14.07 0.19
N ALA A 35 5.31 12.76 0.42
CA ALA A 35 6.15 12.05 1.37
C ALA A 35 6.68 10.74 0.78
N ASP A 36 7.89 10.38 1.18
CA ASP A 36 8.49 9.08 0.86
C ASP A 36 7.92 8.00 1.79
N PHE A 37 7.31 6.97 1.21
CA PHE A 37 6.76 5.83 1.94
C PHE A 37 7.79 5.13 2.84
N ARG A 38 9.09 5.20 2.51
CA ARG A 38 10.18 4.64 3.30
C ARG A 38 10.50 5.45 4.57
N ASN A 39 9.87 6.61 4.75
CA ASN A 39 10.03 7.49 5.90
C ASN A 39 8.69 7.71 6.60
N PRO A 40 8.22 6.77 7.44
CA PRO A 40 6.95 6.87 8.15
C PRO A 40 6.80 8.16 8.97
N GLU A 41 7.87 8.67 9.55
CA GLU A 41 7.88 9.93 10.30
C GLU A 41 7.56 11.12 9.40
N GLY A 42 8.03 11.09 8.16
CA GLY A 42 7.68 12.06 7.11
C GLY A 42 6.20 12.03 6.72
N ILE A 43 5.46 10.97 7.05
CA ILE A 43 4.02 10.84 6.83
C ILE A 43 3.23 11.24 8.09
N LEU A 44 3.69 10.79 9.27
CA LEU A 44 2.95 10.89 10.53
C LEU A 44 3.11 12.24 11.26
N GLU A 45 4.27 12.88 11.12
CA GLU A 45 4.57 14.14 11.82
C GLU A 45 4.01 15.42 11.20
N PRO A 46 3.84 15.55 9.86
CA PRO A 46 3.32 16.78 9.28
C PRO A 46 1.98 17.22 9.88
N GLU A 47 1.89 18.50 10.23
CA GLU A 47 0.68 19.10 10.83
C GLU A 47 -0.55 18.90 9.93
N GLN A 48 -0.36 18.93 8.61
CA GLN A 48 -1.41 18.70 7.61
C GLN A 48 -2.15 17.36 7.82
N LEU A 49 -1.46 16.31 8.28
CA LEU A 49 -2.10 15.03 8.61
C LEU A 49 -3.06 15.21 9.79
N ARG A 50 -2.59 15.86 10.87
CA ARG A 50 -3.36 16.09 12.10
C ARG A 50 -4.51 17.09 11.91
N GLU A 51 -4.41 18.00 10.96
CA GLU A 51 -5.51 18.91 10.56
C GLU A 51 -6.63 18.18 9.79
N THR A 52 -6.27 17.10 9.09
CA THR A 52 -7.18 16.35 8.23
C THR A 52 -7.80 15.15 8.95
N LEU A 53 -7.01 14.44 9.77
CA LEU A 53 -7.33 13.15 10.36
C LEU A 53 -7.21 13.20 11.89
N ASP A 54 -8.23 12.70 12.57
CA ASP A 54 -8.23 12.51 14.03
C ASP A 54 -7.60 11.16 14.37
N LEU A 55 -6.29 11.17 14.71
CA LEU A 55 -5.53 9.97 15.08
C LEU A 55 -6.04 9.29 16.37
N GLY A 56 -6.98 9.91 17.10
CA GLY A 56 -7.65 9.30 18.26
C GLY A 56 -8.80 8.37 17.89
N ARG A 57 -9.17 8.27 16.60
CA ARG A 57 -10.24 7.40 16.11
C ARG A 57 -9.70 6.30 15.20
N PRO A 58 -10.40 5.16 15.07
CA PRO A 58 -10.01 4.11 14.14
C PRO A 58 -9.87 4.64 12.71
N MET A 59 -8.78 4.24 12.05
CA MET A 59 -8.45 4.68 10.69
C MET A 59 -8.13 3.47 9.79
N ALA A 60 -8.38 3.60 8.49
CA ALA A 60 -7.91 2.63 7.51
C ALA A 60 -6.62 3.13 6.85
N VAL A 61 -5.54 2.35 6.95
CA VAL A 61 -4.29 2.53 6.23
C VAL A 61 -4.32 1.63 4.99
N SER A 62 -4.13 2.22 3.82
CA SER A 62 -4.24 1.53 2.54
C SER A 62 -2.88 1.52 1.83
N LEU A 63 -2.23 0.36 1.81
CA LEU A 63 -0.93 0.11 1.18
C LEU A 63 -1.11 -0.77 -0.06
N ILE A 64 -1.74 -0.21 -1.08
CA ILE A 64 -2.14 -0.95 -2.29
C ILE A 64 -1.06 -0.81 -3.37
N ALA A 65 -0.52 -1.94 -3.81
CA ALA A 65 0.45 -2.04 -4.89
C ALA A 65 1.69 -1.13 -4.73
N ILE A 66 2.15 -0.91 -3.49
CA ILE A 66 3.32 -0.08 -3.19
C ILE A 66 4.48 -0.86 -2.56
N VAL A 67 4.19 -1.87 -1.74
CA VAL A 67 5.24 -2.55 -0.96
C VAL A 67 6.13 -3.46 -1.81
N GLN A 68 5.74 -3.84 -3.03
CA GLN A 68 6.60 -4.60 -3.96
C GLN A 68 7.83 -3.83 -4.43
N PHE A 69 7.86 -2.51 -4.24
CA PHE A 69 9.00 -1.65 -4.63
C PHE A 69 10.07 -1.52 -3.52
N ILE A 70 9.83 -2.13 -2.36
CA ILE A 70 10.82 -2.26 -1.28
C ILE A 70 11.17 -3.74 -1.21
N THR A 71 12.40 -4.09 -1.59
CA THR A 71 12.82 -5.49 -1.74
C THR A 71 13.24 -6.16 -0.44
N ASP A 72 13.39 -5.40 0.64
CA ASP A 72 13.69 -5.91 1.98
C ASP A 72 12.39 -6.00 2.81
N ASP A 73 11.98 -7.23 3.11
CA ASP A 73 10.76 -7.51 3.87
C ASP A 73 10.80 -6.98 5.30
N ALA A 74 11.98 -6.92 5.93
CA ALA A 74 12.11 -6.38 7.28
C ALA A 74 11.88 -4.87 7.30
N ILE A 75 12.29 -4.16 6.23
CA ILE A 75 12.00 -2.74 6.05
C ILE A 75 10.49 -2.53 5.83
N VAL A 76 9.84 -3.36 5.00
CA VAL A 76 8.38 -3.28 4.81
C VAL A 76 7.64 -3.49 6.12
N GLN A 77 8.04 -4.49 6.92
CA GLN A 77 7.45 -4.74 8.23
C GLN A 77 7.63 -3.56 9.18
N ASP A 78 8.85 -3.00 9.30
CA ASP A 78 9.10 -1.83 10.17
C ASP A 78 8.26 -0.62 9.77
N ILE A 79 8.07 -0.38 8.46
CA ILE A 79 7.20 0.69 7.96
C ILE A 79 5.74 0.45 8.38
N ILE A 80 5.21 -0.76 8.16
CA ILE A 80 3.85 -1.12 8.56
C ILE A 80 3.67 -0.93 10.07
N ASP A 81 4.59 -1.46 10.86
CA ASP A 81 4.56 -1.36 12.32
C ASP A 81 4.55 0.11 12.77
N ARG A 82 5.40 0.97 12.19
CA ARG A 82 5.45 2.39 12.54
C ARG A 82 4.18 3.14 12.15
N LEU A 83 3.61 2.84 10.98
CA LEU A 83 2.35 3.45 10.54
C LEU A 83 1.16 3.02 11.41
N MET A 84 1.10 1.74 11.79
CA MET A 84 -0.02 1.19 12.56
C MET A 84 0.09 1.45 14.07
N ARG A 85 1.30 1.58 14.62
CA ARG A 85 1.57 1.80 16.06
C ARG A 85 0.75 2.94 16.69
N PRO A 86 0.72 4.18 16.15
CA PRO A 86 0.01 5.30 16.78
C PRO A 86 -1.52 5.20 16.68
N LEU A 87 -2.05 4.35 15.79
CA LEU A 87 -3.49 4.28 15.55
C LEU A 87 -4.21 3.49 16.66
N PRO A 88 -5.46 3.83 17.02
CA PRO A 88 -6.17 3.13 18.09
C PRO A 88 -6.65 1.74 17.64
N ALA A 89 -7.02 0.92 18.63
CA ALA A 89 -7.72 -0.35 18.42
C ALA A 89 -8.91 -0.19 17.47
N GLY A 90 -9.14 -1.16 16.59
CA GLY A 90 -10.15 -1.11 15.53
C GLY A 90 -9.70 -0.44 14.23
N SER A 91 -8.50 0.13 14.17
CA SER A 91 -7.91 0.61 12.92
C SER A 91 -7.66 -0.55 11.95
N ILE A 92 -7.62 -0.29 10.66
CA ILE A 92 -7.56 -1.29 9.59
C ILE A 92 -6.27 -1.10 8.78
N LEU A 93 -5.61 -2.19 8.43
CA LEU A 93 -4.60 -2.24 7.37
C LEU A 93 -5.19 -2.98 6.18
N ALA A 94 -5.21 -2.36 5.01
CA ALA A 94 -5.44 -3.01 3.73
C ALA A 94 -4.15 -2.99 2.92
N LEU A 95 -3.68 -4.14 2.45
CA LEU A 95 -2.42 -4.26 1.72
C LEU A 95 -2.58 -5.16 0.50
N SER A 96 -1.97 -4.77 -0.60
CA SER A 96 -1.78 -5.64 -1.77
C SER A 96 -0.36 -5.56 -2.30
N THR A 97 0.14 -6.67 -2.83
CA THR A 97 1.49 -6.74 -3.40
C THR A 97 1.60 -7.81 -4.47
N ALA A 98 2.61 -7.67 -5.32
CA ALA A 98 2.87 -8.58 -6.42
C ALA A 98 3.18 -10.00 -5.91
N THR A 99 2.67 -10.99 -6.61
CA THR A 99 3.00 -12.41 -6.40
C THR A 99 3.30 -13.11 -7.72
N ALA A 100 4.12 -14.15 -7.63
CA ALA A 100 4.41 -15.05 -8.73
C ALA A 100 3.70 -16.41 -8.56
N ASP A 101 2.92 -16.61 -7.49
CA ASP A 101 2.33 -17.91 -7.16
C ASP A 101 1.26 -18.35 -8.18
N SER A 102 0.52 -17.41 -8.78
CA SER A 102 -0.54 -17.68 -9.74
C SER A 102 -0.05 -17.92 -11.16
N ALA A 103 1.01 -17.23 -11.57
CA ALA A 103 1.57 -17.27 -12.91
C ALA A 103 3.06 -16.92 -12.88
N PRO A 104 3.93 -17.90 -12.57
CA PRO A 104 5.33 -17.65 -12.28
C PRO A 104 6.14 -17.11 -13.45
N GLU A 105 5.83 -17.50 -14.69
CA GLU A 105 6.60 -17.07 -15.86
C GLU A 105 6.31 -15.60 -16.19
N GLU A 106 5.03 -15.23 -16.25
CA GLU A 106 4.55 -13.88 -16.53
C GLU A 106 4.94 -12.91 -15.41
N ALA A 107 4.77 -13.31 -14.14
CA ALA A 107 5.16 -12.48 -13.00
C ALA A 107 6.67 -12.20 -12.99
N ARG A 108 7.51 -13.21 -13.27
CA ARG A 108 8.97 -13.04 -13.38
C ARG A 108 9.35 -12.17 -14.58
N ALA A 109 8.65 -12.29 -15.70
CA ALA A 109 8.87 -11.42 -16.84
C ALA A 109 8.56 -9.95 -16.50
N GLY A 110 7.45 -9.71 -15.78
CA GLY A 110 7.10 -8.39 -15.25
C GLY A 110 8.16 -7.85 -14.29
N GLU A 111 8.56 -8.64 -13.29
CA GLU A 111 9.62 -8.30 -12.35
C GLU A 111 10.94 -7.95 -13.07
N ALA A 112 11.37 -8.77 -14.03
CA ALA A 112 12.57 -8.53 -14.80
C ALA A 112 12.47 -7.24 -15.62
N ALA A 113 11.31 -6.93 -16.20
CA ALA A 113 11.09 -5.70 -16.96
C ALA A 113 11.22 -4.45 -16.07
N TYR A 114 10.64 -4.45 -14.86
CA TYR A 114 10.80 -3.36 -13.90
C TYR A 114 12.27 -3.17 -13.50
N ASN A 115 12.93 -4.25 -13.10
CA ASN A 115 14.32 -4.22 -12.66
C ASN A 115 15.28 -3.77 -13.78
N ALA A 116 15.05 -4.20 -15.02
CA ALA A 116 15.83 -3.76 -16.19
C ALA A 116 15.69 -2.26 -16.47
N ASN A 117 14.58 -1.64 -16.04
CA ASN A 117 14.35 -0.20 -16.14
C ASN A 117 14.75 0.57 -14.86
N GLY A 118 15.48 -0.08 -13.95
CA GLY A 118 15.99 0.56 -12.73
C GLY A 118 14.94 0.81 -11.65
N ILE A 119 13.78 0.14 -11.73
CA ILE A 119 12.74 0.20 -10.71
C ILE A 119 12.77 -1.14 -9.97
N PRO A 120 13.31 -1.21 -8.73
CA PRO A 120 13.31 -2.44 -7.96
C PRO A 120 11.90 -2.96 -7.76
N LEU A 121 11.66 -4.22 -8.10
CA LEU A 121 10.40 -4.91 -7.84
C LEU A 121 10.70 -6.32 -7.37
N ILE A 122 9.95 -6.81 -6.39
CA ILE A 122 9.96 -8.20 -5.96
C ILE A 122 8.54 -8.75 -5.86
N ALA A 123 8.31 -9.93 -6.45
CA ALA A 123 7.11 -10.71 -6.19
C ALA A 123 7.27 -11.56 -4.92
N ARG A 124 6.22 -11.68 -4.12
CA ARG A 124 6.22 -12.40 -2.84
C ARG A 124 5.27 -13.60 -2.86
N ASP A 125 5.64 -14.65 -2.14
CA ASP A 125 4.75 -15.77 -1.88
C ASP A 125 3.68 -15.40 -0.84
N LYS A 126 2.61 -16.19 -0.77
CA LYS A 126 1.52 -15.96 0.19
C LYS A 126 2.00 -15.86 1.64
N SER A 127 2.91 -16.75 2.05
CA SER A 127 3.40 -16.79 3.43
C SER A 127 4.11 -15.51 3.85
N THR A 128 4.79 -14.86 2.91
CA THR A 128 5.49 -13.60 3.13
C THR A 128 4.51 -12.45 3.24
N VAL A 129 3.46 -12.45 2.42
CA VAL A 129 2.40 -11.45 2.51
C VAL A 129 1.61 -11.60 3.82
N GLU A 130 1.34 -12.82 4.27
CA GLU A 130 0.68 -13.07 5.57
C GLU A 130 1.48 -12.49 6.75
N ARG A 131 2.81 -12.59 6.74
CA ARG A 131 3.67 -12.01 7.79
C ARG A 131 3.56 -10.49 7.90
N PHE A 132 3.22 -9.78 6.83
CA PHE A 132 2.99 -8.33 6.89
C PHE A 132 1.79 -7.93 7.75
N PHE A 133 0.96 -8.88 8.14
CA PHE A 133 -0.17 -8.68 9.04
C PHE A 133 0.10 -9.21 10.46
N ASP A 134 1.33 -9.63 10.79
CA ASP A 134 1.69 -10.12 12.12
C ASP A 134 1.30 -9.10 13.21
N GLY A 135 0.64 -9.59 14.27
CA GLY A 135 0.13 -8.74 15.35
C GLY A 135 -1.21 -8.04 15.07
N LEU A 136 -1.79 -8.24 13.88
CA LEU A 136 -3.14 -7.81 13.51
C LEU A 136 -4.08 -9.01 13.37
N GLU A 137 -5.39 -8.74 13.43
CA GLU A 137 -6.45 -9.71 13.19
C GLU A 137 -6.82 -9.70 11.71
N LEU A 138 -6.29 -10.65 10.93
CA LEU A 138 -6.70 -10.84 9.54
C LEU A 138 -8.21 -11.10 9.46
N LEU A 139 -8.88 -10.34 8.60
CA LEU A 139 -10.31 -10.50 8.31
C LEU A 139 -10.50 -11.54 7.23
N ASP A 140 -11.61 -12.29 7.29
CA ASP A 140 -11.96 -13.26 6.26
C ASP A 140 -12.04 -12.59 4.86
N PRO A 141 -11.48 -13.22 3.80
CA PRO A 141 -10.93 -14.59 3.73
C PRO A 141 -9.42 -14.71 4.04
N GLY A 142 -8.82 -13.70 4.68
CA GLY A 142 -7.38 -13.62 4.90
C GLY A 142 -6.63 -13.07 3.69
N VAL A 143 -5.45 -13.62 3.42
CA VAL A 143 -4.65 -13.28 2.23
C VAL A 143 -5.01 -14.20 1.07
N VAL A 144 -5.56 -13.61 0.01
CA VAL A 144 -6.00 -14.31 -1.22
C VAL A 144 -5.60 -13.49 -2.45
N LEU A 145 -5.63 -14.09 -3.64
CA LEU A 145 -5.47 -13.29 -4.86
C LEU A 145 -6.56 -12.20 -4.86
N VAL A 146 -6.23 -10.99 -5.27
CA VAL A 146 -7.13 -9.82 -5.07
C VAL A 146 -8.52 -10.01 -5.66
N HIS A 147 -8.66 -10.77 -6.75
CA HIS A 147 -9.95 -11.09 -7.37
C HIS A 147 -10.80 -12.10 -6.59
N HIS A 148 -10.27 -12.74 -5.54
CA HIS A 148 -11.00 -13.59 -4.60
C HIS A 148 -11.40 -12.86 -3.31
N TRP A 149 -11.01 -11.59 -3.15
CA TRP A 149 -11.31 -10.83 -1.93
C TRP A 149 -12.69 -10.18 -2.04
N HIS A 150 -13.72 -10.82 -1.46
CA HIS A 150 -15.14 -10.42 -1.54
C HIS A 150 -15.59 -10.08 -2.98
N PRO A 151 -15.51 -11.05 -3.92
CA PRO A 151 -15.68 -10.79 -5.34
C PRO A 151 -17.14 -10.47 -5.71
N ASP A 152 -17.29 -9.64 -6.74
CA ASP A 152 -18.50 -9.59 -7.55
C ASP A 152 -18.46 -10.65 -8.67
N GLU A 153 -19.50 -10.68 -9.51
CA GLU A 153 -19.61 -11.67 -10.60
C GLU A 153 -18.48 -11.56 -11.63
N GLU A 154 -17.98 -10.35 -11.89
CA GLU A 154 -16.91 -10.12 -12.86
C GLU A 154 -15.58 -10.62 -12.32
N ALA A 155 -15.24 -10.25 -11.08
CA ALA A 155 -14.03 -10.71 -10.42
C ALA A 155 -14.00 -12.23 -10.27
N ALA A 156 -15.13 -12.85 -9.89
CA ALA A 156 -15.23 -14.30 -9.72
C ALA A 156 -15.08 -15.11 -11.03
N ALA A 157 -15.27 -14.47 -12.19
CA ALA A 157 -15.13 -15.11 -13.50
C ALA A 157 -13.69 -15.08 -14.05
N LEU A 158 -12.77 -14.37 -13.39
CA LEU A 158 -11.36 -14.30 -13.80
C LEU A 158 -10.63 -15.60 -13.47
N ASP A 159 -9.68 -15.95 -14.33
CA ASP A 159 -8.73 -17.04 -14.09
C ASP A 159 -7.58 -16.53 -13.20
N ASP A 160 -7.23 -17.31 -12.16
CA ASP A 160 -6.09 -17.05 -11.28
C ASP A 160 -4.82 -16.69 -12.06
N ALA A 161 -4.59 -17.34 -13.20
CA ALA A 161 -3.40 -17.13 -14.04
C ALA A 161 -3.26 -15.70 -14.58
N HIS A 162 -4.33 -14.89 -14.54
CA HIS A 162 -4.30 -13.49 -14.98
C HIS A 162 -4.18 -12.49 -13.82
N VAL A 163 -4.05 -12.95 -12.58
CA VAL A 163 -4.04 -12.09 -11.39
C VAL A 163 -2.75 -12.29 -10.61
N TYR A 164 -1.88 -11.27 -10.64
CA TYR A 164 -0.52 -11.32 -10.09
C TYR A 164 -0.36 -10.59 -8.75
N MET A 165 -1.45 -10.47 -7.97
CA MET A 165 -1.40 -9.80 -6.67
C MET A 165 -2.17 -10.56 -5.62
N TYR A 166 -1.53 -10.71 -4.45
CA TYR A 166 -2.24 -11.02 -3.22
C TYR A 166 -2.77 -9.73 -2.58
N GLY A 167 -3.90 -9.85 -1.89
CA GLY A 167 -4.49 -8.81 -1.06
C GLY A 167 -5.03 -9.37 0.25
N GLY A 168 -5.02 -8.53 1.28
CA GLY A 168 -5.57 -8.85 2.58
C GLY A 168 -5.98 -7.59 3.34
N ILE A 169 -6.90 -7.76 4.28
CA ILE A 169 -7.31 -6.71 5.22
C ILE A 169 -7.22 -7.28 6.62
N ALA A 170 -6.61 -6.51 7.53
CA ALA A 170 -6.53 -6.86 8.94
C ALA A 170 -6.97 -5.71 9.83
N ARG A 171 -7.51 -6.05 11.00
CA ARG A 171 -7.90 -5.13 12.04
C ARG A 171 -6.86 -5.11 13.15
N LYS A 172 -6.54 -3.92 13.65
CA LYS A 172 -5.75 -3.74 14.86
C LYS A 172 -6.61 -4.13 16.08
N PRO A 173 -6.14 -5.05 16.96
CA PRO A 173 -6.82 -5.41 18.20
C PRO A 173 -7.14 -4.21 19.09
#